data_AF-A0A659PNV5-F1
#
_entry.id   AF-A0A659PNV5-F1
#
_cell.length_a   1.000
_cell.length_b   1.000
_cell.length_c   1.000
_cell.angle_alpha   90.00
_cell.angle_beta   90.00
_cell.angle_gamma   90.00
#
_symmetry.space_group_name_H-M   'P 1'
#
loop_
_entity.id
_entity.type
_entity.pdbx_description
1 polymer ?
#
loop_
_entity_poly.entity_id
_entity_poly.type
_entity_poly.pdbx_seq_one_letter_code
_entity_poly.pdbx_strand_id
1 'polypeptide(L)' 'QQGLSAVEQLLRKSQSGRFCVGDAPGLADCCLIPQWANALRMGCDLSGYPRCKAVYDACVQLPAFIAAAPENQQDKIPA' A
#
# COMPACT_ATOMS: atom_id res chain seq x y z
N GLN A 1 10.78 -15.00 5.86
CA GLN A 1 10.70 -13.53 5.75
C GLN A 1 9.38 -13.05 6.32
N GLN A 2 9.33 -11.82 6.83
CA GLN A 2 8.18 -11.27 7.55
C GLN A 2 7.86 -9.84 7.08
N GLY A 3 6.62 -9.39 7.27
CA GLY A 3 6.19 -8.03 6.94
C GLY A 3 6.33 -7.65 5.45
N LEU A 4 6.67 -6.39 5.19
CA LEU A 4 6.80 -5.84 3.83
C LEU A 4 7.84 -6.57 2.97
N SER A 5 8.89 -7.16 3.58
CA SER A 5 9.87 -7.98 2.84
C SER A 5 9.22 -9.19 2.16
N ALA A 6 8.28 -9.85 2.85
CA ALA A 6 7.58 -11.01 2.29
C ALA A 6 6.65 -10.58 1.14
N VAL A 7 5.96 -9.45 1.29
CA VAL A 7 5.06 -8.92 0.25
C VAL A 7 5.83 -8.49 -0.99
N GLU A 8 6.93 -7.74 -0.83
CA GLU A 8 7.79 -7.30 -1.93
C GLU A 8 8.28 -8.50 -2.76
N GLN A 9 8.67 -9.59 -2.10
CA GLN A 9 9.08 -10.80 -2.80
C GLN A 9 7.95 -11.53 -3.50
N LEU A 10 6.76 -11.56 -2.90
CA LEU A 10 5.58 -12.14 -3.56
C LEU A 10 5.25 -11.37 -4.84
N LEU A 11 5.22 -10.04 -4.78
CA LEU A 11 4.93 -9.19 -5.94
C LEU A 11 5.96 -9.36 -7.07
N ARG A 12 7.24 -9.52 -6.72
CA ARG A 12 8.31 -9.82 -7.69
C ARG A 12 8.15 -11.19 -8.35
N LYS A 13 7.76 -12.21 -7.58
CA LYS A 13 7.61 -13.58 -8.09
C LYS A 13 6.34 -13.79 -8.91
N SER A 14 5.25 -13.11 -8.55
CA SER A 14 3.95 -13.28 -9.20
C SER A 14 3.78 -12.50 -10.50
N GLN A 15 4.80 -11.74 -10.94
CA GLN A 15 4.69 -10.77 -12.03
C GLN A 15 3.44 -9.88 -11.85
N SER A 16 3.28 -9.31 -10.66
CA SER A 16 2.18 -8.38 -10.35
C SER A 16 2.04 -7.29 -11.44
N GLY A 17 0.81 -6.94 -11.81
CA GLY A 17 0.50 -5.93 -12.83
C GLY A 17 0.63 -4.52 -12.28
N ARG A 18 -0.26 -3.60 -12.65
CA ARG A 18 -0.30 -2.25 -12.04
C ARG A 18 -0.53 -2.30 -10.51
N PHE A 19 -1.36 -3.23 -10.05
CA PHE A 19 -1.71 -3.43 -8.63
C PHE A 19 -1.04 -4.69 -8.05
N CYS A 20 -1.38 -5.09 -6.83
CA CYS A 20 -0.87 -6.31 -6.21
C CYS A 20 -1.11 -7.55 -7.09
N VAL A 21 -2.26 -7.62 -7.75
CA VAL A 21 -2.65 -8.73 -8.64
C VAL A 21 -3.32 -8.15 -9.89
N GLY A 22 -2.65 -8.26 -11.04
CA GLY A 22 -3.16 -7.75 -12.32
C GLY A 22 -3.32 -6.22 -12.36
N ASP A 23 -4.27 -5.75 -13.17
CA ASP A 23 -4.44 -4.34 -13.54
C ASP A 23 -5.68 -3.67 -12.94
N ALA A 24 -6.36 -4.33 -12.01
CA ALA A 24 -7.44 -3.75 -11.21
C ALA A 24 -7.12 -3.88 -9.70
N PRO A 25 -7.49 -2.88 -8.87
CA PRO A 25 -7.29 -2.98 -7.43
C PRO A 25 -8.18 -4.09 -6.84
N GLY A 26 -7.66 -4.80 -5.84
CA GLY A 26 -8.38 -5.86 -5.15
C GLY A 26 -8.02 -5.97 -3.67
N LEU A 27 -8.41 -7.09 -3.05
CA LEU A 27 -8.25 -7.32 -1.61
C LEU A 27 -6.79 -7.21 -1.15
N ALA A 28 -5.83 -7.66 -1.97
CA ALA A 28 -4.41 -7.57 -1.65
C ALA A 28 -3.95 -6.11 -1.51
N ASP A 29 -4.46 -5.20 -2.34
CA ASP A 29 -4.19 -3.77 -2.24
C ASP A 29 -4.83 -3.18 -0.98
N CYS A 30 -6.10 -3.53 -0.69
CA CYS A 30 -6.77 -3.09 0.54
C CYS A 30 -5.98 -3.47 1.81
N CYS A 31 -5.25 -4.58 1.80
CA CYS A 31 -4.37 -4.98 2.90
C CYS A 31 -3.01 -4.27 2.87
N LEU A 32 -2.41 -4.07 1.69
CA LEU A 32 -1.08 -3.48 1.57
C LEU A 32 -1.06 -1.98 1.88
N ILE A 33 -2.06 -1.23 1.42
CA ILE A 33 -2.04 0.25 1.49
C ILE A 33 -2.00 0.77 2.95
N PRO A 34 -2.84 0.28 3.89
CA PRO A 34 -2.76 0.71 5.28
C PRO A 34 -1.42 0.33 5.94
N GLN A 35 -0.86 -0.83 5.58
CA GLN A 35 0.44 -1.27 6.13
C GLN A 35 1.59 -0.39 5.65
N TRP A 36 1.58 -0.02 4.38
CA TRP A 36 2.56 0.92 3.82
C TRP A 36 2.43 2.32 4.42
N ALA A 37 1.20 2.86 4.49
CA ALA A 37 0.94 4.17 5.08
C ALA A 37 1.36 4.25 6.55
N ASN A 38 1.13 3.19 7.32
CA ASN A 38 1.59 3.12 8.70
C ASN A 38 3.13 3.12 8.80
N ALA A 39 3.80 2.36 7.94
CA ALA A 39 5.26 2.34 7.90
C ALA A 39 5.87 3.70 7.54
N LEU A 40 5.25 4.46 6.62
CA LEU A 40 5.61 5.85 6.32
C LEU A 40 5.46 6.75 7.55
N ARG A 41 4.31 6.69 8.24
CA ARG A 41 4.03 7.50 9.43
C ARG A 41 4.97 7.19 10.59
N MET A 42 5.47 5.97 10.67
CA MET A 42 6.43 5.52 11.68
C MET A 42 7.90 5.80 11.28
N GLY A 43 8.15 6.38 10.11
CA GLY A 43 9.51 6.71 9.66
C GLY A 43 10.36 5.48 9.34
N CYS A 44 9.76 4.36 8.95
CA CYS A 44 10.50 3.17 8.55
C CYS A 44 11.29 3.42 7.24
N ASP A 45 12.46 2.81 7.11
CA ASP A 45 13.15 2.75 5.82
C ASP A 45 12.41 1.79 4.86
N LEU A 46 11.91 2.35 3.77
CA LEU A 46 11.14 1.64 2.75
C LEU A 46 11.87 1.51 1.41
N SER A 47 13.13 1.95 1.33
CA SER A 47 13.92 1.96 0.10
C SER A 47 14.08 0.57 -0.53
N GLY A 48 14.03 -0.49 0.30
CA GLY A 48 14.10 -1.89 -0.13
C GLY A 48 12.84 -2.48 -0.77
N TYR A 49 11.74 -1.74 -0.87
CA TYR A 49 10.43 -2.27 -1.30
C TYR A 49 9.83 -1.52 -2.53
N PRO A 50 10.55 -1.43 -3.66
CA PRO A 50 10.11 -0.63 -4.81
C PRO A 50 8.81 -1.14 -5.45
N ARG A 51 8.52 -2.45 -5.42
CA ARG A 51 7.27 -2.94 -6.01
C ARG A 51 6.08 -2.60 -5.12
N CYS A 52 6.20 -2.77 -3.81
CA CYS A 52 5.21 -2.30 -2.84
C CYS A 52 4.97 -0.78 -2.98
N LYS A 53 6.05 0.02 -3.13
CA LYS A 53 5.92 1.46 -3.39
C LYS A 53 5.09 1.76 -4.63
N ALA A 54 5.40 1.09 -5.75
CA ALA A 54 4.68 1.32 -7.00
C ALA A 54 3.19 0.92 -6.92
N VAL A 55 2.83 -0.13 -6.15
CA VAL A 55 1.42 -0.44 -5.87
C VAL A 55 0.80 0.69 -5.06
N TYR A 56 1.51 1.13 -4.00
CA TYR A 56 1.03 2.20 -3.14
C TYR A 56 0.73 3.48 -3.93
N ASP A 57 1.69 3.94 -4.71
CA ASP A 57 1.57 5.12 -5.55
C ASP A 57 0.39 5.00 -6.54
N ALA A 58 0.12 3.80 -7.08
CA ALA A 58 -1.01 3.58 -7.99
C ALA A 58 -2.37 3.62 -7.27
N CYS A 59 -2.46 3.03 -6.07
CA CYS A 59 -3.71 2.97 -5.31
C CYS A 59 -4.11 4.33 -4.73
N VAL A 60 -3.17 5.11 -4.20
CA VAL A 60 -3.48 6.39 -3.54
C VAL A 60 -3.99 7.48 -4.50
N GLN A 61 -3.95 7.25 -5.81
CA GLN A 61 -4.57 8.12 -6.82
C GLN A 61 -6.05 7.80 -7.05
N LEU A 62 -6.55 6.66 -6.57
CA LEU A 62 -7.94 6.25 -6.80
C LEU A 62 -8.88 6.91 -5.78
N PRO A 63 -10.06 7.41 -6.22
CA PRO A 63 -11.02 8.05 -5.33
C PRO A 63 -11.40 7.21 -4.10
N ALA A 64 -11.52 5.89 -4.25
CA ALA A 64 -11.86 4.98 -3.16
C ALA A 64 -10.79 4.95 -2.06
N PHE A 65 -9.50 4.95 -2.42
CA PHE A 65 -8.40 4.97 -1.44
C PHE A 65 -8.24 6.34 -0.79
N ILE A 66 -8.46 7.43 -1.54
CA ILE A 66 -8.47 8.78 -1.00
C ILE A 66 -9.59 8.92 0.05
N ALA A 67 -10.81 8.50 -0.29
CA ALA A 67 -11.95 8.54 0.64
C ALA A 67 -11.73 7.69 1.90
N ALA A 68 -10.99 6.58 1.79
CA ALA A 68 -10.67 5.69 2.89
C ALA A 68 -9.44 6.10 3.72
N ALA A 69 -8.74 7.18 3.35
CA ALA A 69 -7.54 7.63 4.07
C ALA A 69 -7.91 8.09 5.50
N PRO A 70 -7.08 7.80 6.54
CA PRO A 70 -7.38 8.15 7.93
C PRO A 70 -7.74 9.63 8.15
N GLU A 71 -7.09 10.54 7.43
CA GLU A 71 -7.29 11.99 7.45
C GLU A 71 -8.65 12.45 6.89
N ASN A 72 -9.37 11.55 6.22
CA ASN A 72 -10.69 11.81 5.63
C ASN A 72 -11.83 11.12 6.40
N GLN A 73 -11.54 10.44 7.52
CA GLN A 73 -12.56 9.80 8.33
C GLN A 73 -13.21 10.78 9.32
N GLN A 74 -14.45 10.49 9.72
CA GLN A 74 -15.24 11.33 10.61
C GLN A 74 -14.68 11.37 12.03
N ASP A 75 -14.00 10.31 12.46
CA ASP A 75 -13.41 10.10 13.77
C ASP A 75 -11.94 10.53 13.85
N LYS A 76 -11.40 11.19 12.82
CA LYS A 76 -10.01 11.66 12.82
C LYS A 76 -9.74 12.58 14.01
N ILE A 77 -8.61 12.35 14.68
CA ILE A 77 -8.12 13.24 15.74
C ILE A 77 -7.42 14.43 15.06
N PRO A 78 -7.78 15.69 15.35
CA PRO A 78 -7.08 16.86 14.83
C PRO A 78 -5.60 16.86 15.24
N ALA A 79 -4.74 17.35 14.36
CA ALA A 79 -3.30 17.50 14.60
C ALA A 79 -2.99 18.55 15.68
#